data_AF-X0BCF6-F1
#
_entry.id   AF-X0BCF6-F1
#
_cell.length_a   1.000
_cell.length_b   1.000
_cell.length_c   1.000
_cell.angle_alpha   90.00
_cell.angle_beta   90.00
_cell.angle_gamma   90.00
#
_symmetry.space_group_name_H-M   'P 1'
#
loop_
_entity.id
_entity.type
_entity.pdbx_description
1 polymer ?
#
loop_
_entity_poly.entity_id
_entity_poly.type
_entity_poly.pdbx_seq_one_letter_code
_entity_poly.pdbx_strand_id
1 'polypeptide(L)'
;MSILASGYAELASAFPSAGGQYHIVYMTFPASTRRFAAFFTGRMSILYTMGATASCSFFVAQSILNLVALWNETYVIQSWHVYLVHICSCTIAFLAASRFPAAIGSIGVSVFWMSIIGFIASLATLLAVQEVKQPSKFVCTEFTNVSGWTDGWAAMIVDNPSRNIPIAIGATIILGVITAIDWNIGLMYVIKDVQGLIASGAPIMEVYNQALGSKTATTIWSVYYILVFYNVTLNLLVFSSRILWSFARDGGVPYSSYVSRLRWSNPVRATAIMLFLQIIIGILYIASKQLIVASST
;
A
#
# COMPACT_ATOMS: atom_id res chain seq x y z
N MET A 1 -5.52 -3.86 15.18
CA MET A 1 -6.02 -3.05 14.04
C MET A 1 -7.53 -3.16 13.85
N SER A 2 -8.13 -4.34 13.97
CA SER A 2 -9.57 -4.54 13.72
C SER A 2 -10.50 -3.69 14.61
N ILE A 3 -10.22 -3.55 15.90
CA ILE A 3 -11.04 -2.73 16.84
C ILE A 3 -11.05 -1.25 16.43
N LEU A 4 -9.88 -0.71 16.05
CA LEU A 4 -9.77 0.68 15.59
C LEU A 4 -10.52 0.90 14.28
N ALA A 5 -10.47 -0.07 13.37
CA ALA A 5 -11.18 0.00 12.10
C ALA A 5 -12.71 -0.09 12.29
N SER A 6 -13.19 -0.92 13.22
CA SER A 6 -14.61 -1.00 13.56
C SER A 6 -15.11 0.31 14.20
N GLY A 7 -14.37 0.88 15.15
CA GLY A 7 -14.72 2.17 15.75
C GLY A 7 -14.69 3.31 14.72
N TYR A 8 -13.72 3.30 13.80
CA TYR A 8 -13.68 4.26 12.69
C TYR A 8 -14.86 4.07 11.72
N ALA A 9 -15.24 2.82 11.45
CA ALA A 9 -16.35 2.50 10.58
C ALA A 9 -17.70 2.99 11.14
N GLU A 10 -17.92 2.88 12.46
CA GLU A 10 -19.10 3.42 13.14
C GLU A 10 -19.17 4.95 13.06
N LEU A 11 -18.04 5.63 13.27
CA LEU A 11 -17.96 7.08 13.12
C LEU A 11 -18.16 7.55 11.68
N ALA A 12 -17.60 6.82 10.71
CA ALA A 12 -17.73 7.12 9.29
C ALA A 12 -19.14 6.86 8.77
N SER A 13 -19.88 5.91 9.36
CA SER A 13 -21.28 5.66 9.02
C SER A 13 -22.22 6.71 9.63
N ALA A 14 -21.91 7.22 10.82
CA ALA A 14 -22.63 8.33 11.43
C ALA A 14 -22.45 9.66 10.67
N PHE A 15 -21.26 9.90 10.10
CA PHE A 15 -20.91 11.15 9.43
C PHE A 15 -20.29 10.92 8.03
N PRO A 16 -21.08 10.52 7.02
CA PRO A 16 -20.57 10.29 5.68
C PRO A 16 -20.15 11.62 5.03
N SER A 17 -18.85 11.86 4.91
CA SER A 17 -18.30 13.08 4.33
C SER A 17 -17.02 12.83 3.53
N ALA A 18 -16.85 13.60 2.46
CA ALA A 18 -15.63 13.60 1.65
C ALA A 18 -14.39 14.08 2.42
N GLY A 19 -14.58 14.73 3.58
CA GLY A 19 -13.49 15.16 4.47
C GLY A 19 -12.91 14.06 5.37
N GLY A 20 -13.49 12.85 5.37
CA GLY A 20 -12.93 11.72 6.12
C GLY A 20 -12.70 12.01 7.60
N GLN A 21 -11.50 11.65 8.11
CA GLN A 21 -11.14 11.67 9.53
C GLN A 21 -11.27 13.06 10.20
N TYR A 22 -10.85 14.15 9.54
CA TYR A 22 -10.88 15.47 10.19
C TYR A 22 -12.32 15.99 10.37
N HIS A 23 -13.22 15.63 9.47
CA HIS A 23 -14.62 16.02 9.54
C HIS A 23 -15.34 15.29 10.69
N ILE A 24 -15.05 14.01 10.87
CA ILE A 24 -15.53 13.21 12.01
C ILE A 24 -15.08 13.86 13.33
N VAL A 25 -13.80 14.22 13.44
CA VAL A 25 -13.26 14.88 14.65
C VAL A 25 -13.93 16.23 14.90
N TYR A 26 -14.24 17.00 13.86
CA TYR A 26 -14.97 18.26 14.02
C TYR A 26 -16.39 18.09 14.60
N MET A 27 -17.03 16.97 14.28
CA MET A 27 -18.41 16.69 14.71
C MET A 27 -18.49 16.06 16.10
N THR A 28 -17.48 15.28 16.51
CA THR A 28 -17.49 14.58 17.81
C THR A 28 -16.92 15.40 18.96
N PHE A 29 -16.04 16.38 18.69
CA PHE A 29 -15.39 17.15 19.75
C PHE A 29 -16.23 18.33 20.27
N PRO A 30 -16.06 18.73 21.55
CA PRO A 30 -16.70 19.90 22.13
C PRO A 30 -16.43 21.20 21.35
N ALA A 31 -17.38 22.15 21.38
CA ALA A 31 -17.33 23.37 20.58
C ALA A 31 -16.07 24.23 20.79
N SER A 32 -15.45 24.16 21.97
CA SER A 32 -14.23 24.89 22.33
C SER A 32 -12.96 24.33 21.66
N THR A 33 -12.87 23.01 21.45
CA THR A 33 -11.63 22.35 20.97
C THR A 33 -11.75 21.77 19.57
N ARG A 34 -12.97 21.60 19.04
CA ARG A 34 -13.23 20.93 17.73
C ARG A 34 -12.45 21.50 16.55
N ARG A 35 -12.25 22.82 16.48
CA ARG A 35 -11.52 23.46 15.37
C ARG A 35 -10.04 23.11 15.39
N PHE A 36 -9.42 23.13 16.56
CA PHE A 36 -8.01 22.78 16.74
C PHE A 36 -7.77 21.29 16.51
N ALA A 37 -8.62 20.43 17.11
CA ALA A 37 -8.53 18.99 16.96
C ALA A 37 -8.72 18.55 15.50
N ALA A 38 -9.69 19.12 14.77
CA ALA A 38 -9.91 18.84 13.37
C ALA A 38 -8.75 19.33 12.49
N PHE A 39 -8.19 20.52 12.78
CA PHE A 39 -7.04 21.05 12.06
C PHE A 39 -5.79 20.14 12.23
N PHE A 40 -5.51 19.72 13.47
CA PHE A 40 -4.40 18.82 13.75
C PHE A 40 -4.59 17.46 13.06
N THR A 41 -5.79 16.89 13.16
CA THR A 41 -6.14 15.61 12.51
C THR A 41 -5.98 15.71 11.00
N GLY A 42 -6.49 16.77 10.36
CA GLY A 42 -6.38 16.94 8.91
C GLY A 42 -4.93 17.03 8.42
N ARG A 43 -4.06 17.74 9.16
CA ARG A 43 -2.63 17.79 8.84
C ARG A 43 -1.94 16.44 9.01
N MET A 44 -2.26 15.71 10.07
CA MET A 44 -1.72 14.36 10.28
C MET A 44 -2.20 13.37 9.22
N SER A 45 -3.47 13.44 8.80
CA SER A 45 -3.98 12.59 7.70
C SER A 45 -3.27 12.88 6.37
N ILE A 46 -2.96 14.15 6.08
CA ILE A 46 -2.16 14.51 4.89
C ILE A 46 -0.75 13.91 4.98
N LEU A 47 -0.06 14.09 6.12
CA LEU A 47 1.28 13.54 6.32
C LEU A 47 1.30 12.01 6.22
N TYR A 48 0.31 11.34 6.81
CA TYR A 48 0.16 9.89 6.73
C TYR A 48 -0.04 9.41 5.29
N THR A 49 -0.96 10.02 4.55
CA THR A 49 -1.26 9.61 3.17
C THR A 49 -0.09 9.88 2.22
N MET A 50 0.71 10.92 2.49
CA MET A 50 1.97 11.16 1.81
C MET A 50 2.99 10.05 2.08
N GLY A 51 3.21 9.69 3.35
CA GLY A 51 4.14 8.61 3.72
C GLY A 51 3.73 7.26 3.14
N ALA A 52 2.44 6.91 3.21
CA ALA A 52 1.91 5.67 2.66
C ALA A 52 2.10 5.58 1.14
N THR A 53 1.79 6.66 0.40
CA THR A 53 2.00 6.70 -1.04
C THR A 53 3.49 6.57 -1.39
N ALA A 54 4.37 7.21 -0.61
CA ALA A 54 5.81 7.12 -0.79
C ALA A 54 6.34 5.70 -0.65
N SER A 55 5.96 5.02 0.42
CA SER A 55 6.38 3.64 0.68
C SER A 55 5.97 2.70 -0.44
N CYS A 56 4.74 2.79 -0.93
CA CYS A 56 4.26 1.95 -2.04
C CYS A 56 5.01 2.23 -3.35
N SER A 57 5.24 3.50 -3.69
CA SER A 57 6.03 3.87 -4.88
C SER A 57 7.48 3.38 -4.79
N PHE A 58 8.09 3.46 -3.61
CA PHE A 58 9.45 2.92 -3.39
C PHE A 58 9.49 1.40 -3.52
N PHE A 59 8.49 0.72 -2.99
CA PHE A 59 8.38 -0.73 -3.10
C PHE A 59 8.26 -1.19 -4.57
N VAL A 60 7.48 -0.48 -5.39
CA VAL A 60 7.38 -0.73 -6.84
C VAL A 60 8.73 -0.50 -7.52
N ALA A 61 9.40 0.62 -7.23
CA ALA A 61 10.71 0.93 -7.82
C ALA A 61 11.77 -0.12 -7.47
N GLN A 62 11.81 -0.56 -6.21
CA GLN A 62 12.72 -1.62 -5.76
C GLN A 62 12.40 -2.96 -6.44
N SER A 63 11.12 -3.29 -6.57
CA SER A 63 10.69 -4.54 -7.22
C SER A 63 11.08 -4.60 -8.70
N ILE A 64 10.97 -3.48 -9.42
CA ILE A 64 11.40 -3.38 -10.83
C ILE A 64 12.92 -3.59 -10.95
N LEU A 65 13.71 -2.96 -10.08
CA LEU A 65 15.18 -3.08 -10.12
C LEU A 65 15.65 -4.47 -9.71
N ASN A 66 14.98 -5.09 -8.74
CA ASN A 66 15.22 -6.48 -8.39
C ASN A 66 14.98 -7.39 -9.60
N LEU A 67 13.89 -7.18 -10.35
CA LEU A 67 13.61 -7.96 -11.55
C LEU A 67 14.71 -7.83 -12.62
N VAL A 68 15.28 -6.62 -12.78
CA VAL A 68 16.43 -6.41 -13.68
C VAL A 68 17.66 -7.16 -13.19
N ALA A 69 17.92 -7.16 -11.88
CA ALA A 69 19.04 -7.90 -11.28
C ALA A 69 18.89 -9.42 -11.41
N LEU A 70 17.66 -9.95 -11.49
CA LEU A 70 17.41 -11.39 -11.72
C LEU A 70 17.92 -11.86 -13.09
N TRP A 71 17.84 -11.01 -14.11
CA TRP A 71 18.28 -11.31 -15.48
C TRP A 71 19.72 -10.89 -15.74
N ASN A 72 20.19 -9.83 -15.08
CA ASN A 72 21.55 -9.31 -15.18
C ASN A 72 22.28 -9.47 -13.85
N GLU A 73 22.97 -10.60 -13.69
CA GLU A 73 23.70 -10.96 -12.46
C GLU A 73 24.86 -9.97 -12.15
N THR A 74 25.30 -9.17 -13.12
CA THR A 74 26.33 -8.13 -12.96
C THR A 74 25.78 -6.76 -12.52
N TYR A 75 24.45 -6.59 -12.45
CA TYR A 75 23.83 -5.30 -12.16
C TYR A 75 23.70 -5.05 -10.66
N VAL A 76 24.49 -4.10 -10.13
CA VAL A 76 24.41 -3.68 -8.73
C VAL A 76 23.37 -2.57 -8.57
N ILE A 77 22.35 -2.81 -7.74
CA ILE A 77 21.30 -1.84 -7.47
C ILE A 77 21.85 -0.71 -6.59
N GLN A 78 22.02 0.47 -7.19
CA GLN A 78 22.39 1.69 -6.50
C GLN A 78 21.17 2.49 -6.04
N SER A 79 21.30 3.23 -4.93
CA SER A 79 20.19 4.01 -4.34
C SER A 79 19.59 5.05 -5.29
N TRP A 80 20.41 5.61 -6.19
CA TRP A 80 19.94 6.59 -7.18
C TRP A 80 19.11 5.96 -8.30
N HIS A 81 19.35 4.69 -8.66
CA HIS A 81 18.49 3.96 -9.61
C HIS A 81 17.07 3.86 -9.06
N VAL A 82 16.93 3.50 -7.79
CA VAL A 82 15.63 3.36 -7.11
C VAL A 82 14.88 4.70 -7.11
N TYR A 83 15.59 5.79 -6.85
CA TYR A 83 14.99 7.13 -6.86
C TYR A 83 14.51 7.59 -8.24
N LEU A 84 15.28 7.32 -9.31
CA LEU A 84 14.84 7.67 -10.67
C LEU A 84 13.59 6.89 -11.07
N VAL A 85 13.57 5.57 -10.80
CA VAL A 85 12.39 4.74 -11.07
C VAL A 85 11.19 5.22 -10.22
N HIS A 86 11.43 5.63 -8.97
CA HIS A 86 10.41 6.23 -8.12
C HIS A 86 9.81 7.51 -8.73
N ILE A 87 10.63 8.46 -9.19
CA ILE A 87 10.15 9.68 -9.85
C ILE A 87 9.35 9.35 -11.11
N CYS A 88 9.86 8.45 -11.95
CA CYS A 88 9.18 8.01 -13.16
C CYS A 88 7.81 7.41 -12.84
N SER A 89 7.75 6.48 -11.88
CA SER A 89 6.49 5.84 -11.47
C SER A 89 5.47 6.86 -10.92
N CYS A 90 5.91 7.83 -10.11
CA CYS A 90 5.03 8.87 -9.57
C CYS A 90 4.55 9.85 -10.65
N THR A 91 5.40 10.15 -11.63
CA THR A 91 5.05 11.05 -12.74
C THR A 91 4.03 10.40 -13.67
N ILE A 92 4.21 9.12 -14.01
CA ILE A 92 3.22 8.36 -14.78
C ILE A 92 1.90 8.27 -14.00
N ALA A 93 1.97 8.06 -12.69
CA ALA A 93 0.79 8.05 -11.83
C ALA A 93 0.03 9.38 -11.82
N PHE A 94 0.77 10.50 -11.74
CA PHE A 94 0.19 11.84 -11.84
C PHE A 94 -0.46 12.10 -13.19
N LEU A 95 0.19 11.69 -14.30
CA LEU A 95 -0.36 11.86 -15.65
C LEU A 95 -1.64 11.05 -15.84
N ALA A 96 -1.64 9.78 -15.38
CA ALA A 96 -2.81 8.91 -15.43
C ALA A 96 -3.97 9.50 -14.62
N ALA A 97 -3.71 9.94 -13.39
CA ALA A 97 -4.71 10.54 -12.51
C ALA A 97 -5.25 11.88 -13.06
N SER A 98 -4.40 12.69 -13.71
CA SER A 98 -4.79 14.01 -14.22
C SER A 98 -5.55 13.94 -15.55
N ARG A 99 -5.18 13.02 -16.45
CA ARG A 99 -5.70 12.96 -17.83
C ARG A 99 -6.96 12.11 -17.98
N PHE A 100 -7.16 11.11 -17.10
CA PHE A 100 -8.29 10.19 -17.17
C PHE A 100 -9.12 10.13 -15.87
N PRO A 101 -9.78 11.22 -15.44
CA PRO A 101 -10.55 11.23 -14.20
C PRO A 101 -11.70 10.21 -14.20
N ALA A 102 -12.33 10.00 -15.36
CA ALA A 102 -13.42 9.04 -15.53
C ALA A 102 -12.97 7.57 -15.42
N ALA A 103 -11.70 7.28 -15.76
CA ALA A 103 -11.16 5.92 -15.70
C ALA A 103 -10.77 5.51 -14.27
N ILE A 104 -10.59 6.44 -13.34
CA ILE A 104 -10.15 6.16 -11.97
C ILE A 104 -11.10 5.19 -11.26
N GLY A 105 -12.42 5.36 -11.43
CA GLY A 105 -13.41 4.45 -10.85
C GLY A 105 -13.29 3.04 -11.40
N SER A 106 -13.17 2.90 -12.72
CA SER A 106 -13.02 1.60 -13.39
C SER A 106 -11.68 0.94 -13.07
N ILE A 107 -10.59 1.71 -12.98
CA ILE A 107 -9.28 1.21 -12.55
C ILE A 107 -9.38 0.60 -11.14
N GLY A 108 -10.05 1.27 -10.20
CA GLY A 108 -10.25 0.73 -8.86
C GLY A 108 -10.94 -0.64 -8.84
N VAL A 109 -11.98 -0.84 -9.66
CA VAL A 109 -12.68 -2.13 -9.79
C VAL A 109 -11.80 -3.19 -10.44
N SER A 110 -11.05 -2.83 -11.47
CA SER A 110 -10.10 -3.75 -12.12
C SER A 110 -9.02 -4.22 -11.16
N VAL A 111 -8.54 -3.36 -10.27
CA VAL A 111 -7.51 -3.68 -9.27
C VAL A 111 -8.02 -4.66 -8.23
N PHE A 112 -9.27 -4.51 -7.81
CA PHE A 112 -9.92 -5.44 -6.91
C PHE A 112 -9.98 -6.85 -7.52
N TRP A 113 -10.46 -6.96 -8.76
CA TRP A 113 -10.54 -8.24 -9.46
C TRP A 113 -9.18 -8.82 -9.79
N MET A 114 -8.22 -7.99 -10.23
CA MET A 114 -6.85 -8.43 -10.42
C MET A 114 -6.32 -9.02 -9.11
N SER A 115 -6.38 -8.31 -7.99
CA SER A 115 -5.83 -8.78 -6.71
C SER A 115 -6.41 -10.14 -6.28
N ILE A 116 -7.72 -10.36 -6.44
CA ILE A 116 -8.37 -11.64 -6.11
C ILE A 116 -7.90 -12.75 -7.04
N ILE A 117 -7.92 -12.52 -8.35
CA ILE A 117 -7.49 -13.52 -9.35
C ILE A 117 -6.02 -13.85 -9.16
N GLY A 118 -5.19 -12.84 -8.90
CA GLY A 118 -3.76 -12.97 -8.64
C GLY A 118 -3.47 -13.79 -7.40
N PHE A 119 -4.21 -13.56 -6.33
CA PHE A 119 -4.09 -14.33 -5.10
C PHE A 119 -4.47 -15.80 -5.31
N ILE A 120 -5.61 -16.08 -5.95
CA ILE A 120 -6.05 -17.46 -6.21
C ILE A 120 -5.06 -18.16 -7.14
N ALA A 121 -4.62 -17.49 -8.19
CA ALA A 121 -3.69 -18.04 -9.16
C ALA A 121 -2.27 -18.22 -8.57
N SER A 122 -1.81 -17.33 -7.69
CA SER A 122 -0.50 -17.46 -7.04
C SER A 122 -0.51 -18.64 -6.07
N LEU A 123 -1.56 -18.74 -5.25
CA LEU A 123 -1.75 -19.86 -4.33
C LEU A 123 -1.83 -21.19 -5.10
N ALA A 124 -2.65 -21.25 -6.15
CA ALA A 124 -2.76 -22.42 -7.01
C ALA A 124 -1.43 -22.79 -7.66
N THR A 125 -0.65 -21.82 -8.14
CA THR A 125 0.66 -22.09 -8.76
C THR A 125 1.68 -22.58 -7.75
N LEU A 126 1.75 -21.96 -6.57
CA LEU A 126 2.64 -22.40 -5.49
C LEU A 126 2.30 -23.81 -5.00
N LEU A 127 1.01 -24.14 -4.91
CA LEU A 127 0.53 -25.46 -4.46
C LEU A 127 0.62 -26.55 -5.54
N ALA A 128 0.45 -26.20 -6.81
CA ALA A 128 0.45 -27.15 -7.93
C ALA A 128 1.87 -27.52 -8.38
N VAL A 129 2.85 -26.62 -8.22
CA VAL A 129 4.23 -26.84 -8.71
C VAL A 129 5.09 -27.63 -7.72
N GLN A 130 4.72 -27.71 -6.44
CA GLN A 130 5.51 -28.46 -5.44
C GLN A 130 5.14 -29.96 -5.41
N GLU A 131 6.01 -30.80 -5.99
CA GLU A 131 5.92 -32.27 -5.93
C GLU A 131 6.36 -32.85 -4.57
N VAL A 132 7.17 -32.12 -3.79
CA VAL A 132 7.63 -32.52 -2.44
C VAL A 132 7.19 -31.45 -1.43
N LYS A 133 6.07 -31.71 -0.75
CA LYS A 133 5.52 -30.82 0.28
C LYS A 133 6.24 -31.05 1.61
N GLN A 134 6.55 -29.97 2.34
CA GLN A 134 7.06 -30.07 3.71
C GLN A 134 6.09 -30.88 4.59
N PRO A 135 6.57 -31.74 5.51
CA PRO A 135 5.70 -32.58 6.33
C PRO A 135 4.77 -31.70 7.17
N SER A 136 3.49 -32.09 7.23
CA SER A 136 2.41 -31.34 7.90
C SER A 136 2.69 -31.00 9.36
N LYS A 137 3.61 -31.73 10.01
CA LYS A 137 4.05 -31.46 11.38
C LYS A 137 4.85 -30.15 11.48
N PHE A 138 5.72 -29.82 10.52
CA PHE A 138 6.50 -28.57 10.51
C PHE A 138 5.61 -27.33 10.37
N VAL A 139 4.58 -27.41 9.52
CA VAL A 139 3.61 -26.32 9.26
C VAL A 139 2.72 -26.01 10.48
N CYS A 140 2.43 -27.01 11.31
CA CYS A 140 1.56 -26.84 12.47
C CYS A 140 2.33 -26.58 13.79
N THR A 141 3.64 -26.84 13.87
CA THR A 141 4.38 -26.74 15.16
C THR A 141 5.52 -25.73 15.21
N GLU A 142 6.07 -25.27 14.08
CA GLU A 142 7.25 -24.40 14.09
C GLU A 142 6.90 -22.97 13.64
N PHE A 143 6.63 -22.11 14.62
CA PHE A 143 6.28 -20.71 14.40
C PHE A 143 7.47 -19.82 14.80
N THR A 144 8.34 -19.47 13.86
CA THR A 144 9.44 -18.53 14.12
C THR A 144 8.94 -17.09 14.02
N ASN A 145 8.50 -16.56 15.16
CA ASN A 145 8.07 -15.18 15.30
C ASN A 145 9.32 -14.25 15.38
N VAL A 146 9.60 -13.54 14.30
CA VAL A 146 10.62 -12.47 14.26
C VAL A 146 9.98 -11.08 14.39
N SER A 147 8.66 -11.01 14.60
CA SER A 147 7.88 -9.77 14.58
C SER A 147 7.62 -9.19 15.97
N GLY A 148 7.84 -9.94 17.05
CA GLY A 148 7.77 -9.45 18.43
C GLY A 148 6.35 -9.10 18.92
N TRP A 149 5.29 -9.49 18.19
CA TRP A 149 3.90 -9.28 18.60
C TRP A 149 3.21 -10.61 18.90
N THR A 150 2.44 -10.64 19.99
CA THR A 150 1.58 -11.76 20.38
C THR A 150 0.27 -11.75 19.60
N ASP A 151 -0.10 -12.93 19.08
CA ASP A 151 -1.32 -13.14 18.30
C ASP A 151 -2.60 -12.99 19.13
N GLY A 152 -3.60 -12.34 18.53
CA GLY A 152 -4.91 -12.12 19.14
C GLY A 152 -6.02 -12.08 18.08
N TRP A 153 -6.82 -13.15 18.09
CA TRP A 153 -8.06 -13.33 17.32
C TRP A 153 -9.11 -12.28 17.71
N ALA A 154 -9.78 -11.69 16.72
CA ALA A 154 -11.13 -11.12 16.91
C ALA A 154 -11.79 -10.84 15.56
N ALA A 155 -12.75 -11.69 15.21
CA ALA A 155 -13.74 -11.47 14.15
C ALA A 155 -15.12 -11.24 14.77
N MET A 156 -16.08 -10.78 13.93
CA MET A 156 -17.56 -10.72 14.12
C MET A 156 -18.11 -9.41 14.74
N ILE A 157 -19.21 -8.75 14.33
CA ILE A 157 -20.34 -8.90 13.37
C ILE A 157 -20.90 -7.46 13.06
N VAL A 158 -21.75 -7.27 12.03
CA VAL A 158 -22.28 -6.00 11.49
C VAL A 158 -23.83 -5.93 11.48
N ASP A 159 -24.48 -4.74 11.47
CA ASP A 159 -25.84 -4.47 10.88
C ASP A 159 -26.23 -3.00 10.45
N ASN A 160 -27.09 -2.86 9.40
CA ASN A 160 -27.83 -1.74 8.69
C ASN A 160 -27.23 -0.38 8.16
N PRO A 161 -27.72 0.22 7.01
CA PRO A 161 -27.06 0.96 5.87
C PRO A 161 -26.33 2.31 6.11
N SER A 162 -26.20 2.68 7.38
CA SER A 162 -24.90 2.87 8.06
C SER A 162 -23.94 1.65 7.92
N ARG A 163 -24.30 0.63 7.11
CA ARG A 163 -23.72 -0.70 6.91
C ARG A 163 -22.73 -0.71 5.78
N ASN A 164 -22.91 0.06 4.72
CA ASN A 164 -22.09 -0.16 3.52
C ASN A 164 -20.63 0.21 3.75
N ILE A 165 -20.39 1.26 4.54
CA ILE A 165 -19.03 1.65 4.95
C ILE A 165 -18.44 0.63 5.95
N PRO A 166 -19.12 0.24 7.05
CA PRO A 166 -18.64 -0.83 7.94
C PRO A 166 -18.57 -2.23 7.33
N ILE A 167 -19.45 -2.60 6.40
CA ILE A 167 -19.37 -3.84 5.63
C ILE A 167 -18.16 -3.79 4.73
N ALA A 168 -17.92 -2.69 4.00
CA ALA A 168 -16.74 -2.59 3.15
C ALA A 168 -15.45 -2.67 3.97
N ILE A 169 -15.39 -1.98 5.12
CA ILE A 169 -14.23 -2.03 6.03
C ILE A 169 -14.10 -3.42 6.68
N GLY A 170 -15.19 -4.00 7.19
CA GLY A 170 -15.20 -5.34 7.80
C GLY A 170 -14.87 -6.45 6.80
N ALA A 171 -15.42 -6.39 5.59
CA ALA A 171 -15.15 -7.34 4.51
C ALA A 171 -13.70 -7.24 4.02
N THR A 172 -13.12 -6.05 3.91
CA THR A 172 -11.70 -5.89 3.58
C THR A 172 -10.78 -6.41 4.67
N ILE A 173 -11.16 -6.27 5.96
CA ILE A 173 -10.42 -6.86 7.08
C ILE A 173 -10.51 -8.39 7.04
N ILE A 174 -11.71 -8.96 6.93
CA ILE A 174 -11.92 -10.42 6.90
C ILE A 174 -11.20 -11.02 5.69
N LEU A 175 -11.36 -10.43 4.51
CA LEU A 175 -10.68 -10.87 3.30
C LEU A 175 -9.17 -10.72 3.43
N GLY A 176 -8.67 -9.66 4.06
CA GLY A 176 -7.25 -9.49 4.36
C GLY A 176 -6.70 -10.54 5.32
N VAL A 177 -7.46 -10.91 6.36
CA VAL A 177 -7.07 -11.96 7.31
C VAL A 177 -7.05 -13.34 6.65
N ILE A 178 -8.12 -13.68 5.91
CA ILE A 178 -8.20 -14.97 5.19
C ILE A 178 -7.06 -15.08 4.18
N THR A 179 -6.89 -14.07 3.32
CA THR A 179 -5.82 -14.10 2.31
C THR A 179 -4.43 -14.11 2.93
N ALA A 180 -4.20 -13.41 4.04
CA ALA A 180 -2.92 -13.45 4.75
C ALA A 180 -2.63 -14.83 5.36
N ILE A 181 -3.61 -15.46 6.03
CA ILE A 181 -3.44 -16.79 6.63
C ILE A 181 -3.17 -17.83 5.53
N ASP A 182 -3.99 -17.86 4.50
CA ASP A 182 -3.86 -18.78 3.38
C ASP A 182 -2.52 -18.59 2.65
N TRP A 183 -2.08 -17.34 2.45
CA TRP A 183 -0.77 -17.04 1.87
C TRP A 183 0.39 -17.53 2.73
N ASN A 184 0.36 -17.26 4.05
CA ASN A 184 1.41 -17.71 4.97
C ASN A 184 1.50 -19.23 5.02
N ILE A 185 0.37 -19.94 5.05
CA ILE A 185 0.33 -21.40 4.97
C ILE A 185 0.96 -21.87 3.65
N GLY A 186 0.61 -21.24 2.53
CA GLY A 186 1.20 -21.53 1.23
C GLY A 186 2.73 -21.34 1.21
N LEU A 187 3.22 -20.24 1.80
CA LEU A 187 4.66 -19.96 1.92
C LEU A 187 5.39 -21.02 2.74
N MET A 188 4.82 -21.46 3.88
CA MET A 188 5.42 -22.47 4.75
C MET A 188 5.65 -23.82 4.04
N TYR A 189 4.81 -24.17 3.05
CA TYR A 189 5.00 -25.38 2.26
C TYR A 189 6.07 -25.27 1.17
N VAL A 190 6.42 -24.04 0.77
CA VAL A 190 7.23 -23.75 -0.41
C VAL A 190 8.66 -23.35 -0.05
N ILE A 191 8.85 -22.61 1.04
CA ILE A 191 10.17 -22.09 1.43
C ILE A 191 11.05 -23.25 1.89
N LYS A 192 12.19 -23.43 1.21
CA LYS A 192 13.20 -24.44 1.55
C LYS A 192 14.41 -23.85 2.25
N ASP A 193 14.77 -22.61 1.92
CA ASP A 193 15.88 -21.87 2.53
C ASP A 193 15.42 -20.50 3.06
N VAL A 194 15.17 -20.44 4.36
CA VAL A 194 14.78 -19.22 5.08
C VAL A 194 15.96 -18.24 5.19
N GLN A 195 17.19 -18.73 5.27
CA GLN A 195 18.37 -17.89 5.46
C GLN A 195 18.73 -17.14 4.17
N GLY A 196 18.69 -17.83 3.03
CA GLY A 196 18.83 -17.22 1.70
C GLY A 196 17.72 -16.19 1.41
N LEU A 197 16.50 -16.45 1.88
CA LEU A 197 15.37 -15.53 1.76
C LEU A 197 15.59 -14.22 2.53
N ILE A 198 16.07 -14.31 3.78
CA ILE A 198 16.36 -13.14 4.65
C ILE A 198 17.54 -12.33 4.11
N ALA A 199 18.54 -13.00 3.53
CA ALA A 199 19.69 -12.34 2.92
C ALA A 199 19.35 -11.64 1.59
N SER A 200 18.24 -12.03 0.94
CA SER A 200 17.84 -11.45 -0.33
C SER A 200 17.30 -10.03 -0.16
N GLY A 201 17.67 -9.12 -1.07
CA GLY A 201 17.09 -7.77 -1.16
C GLY A 201 15.63 -7.75 -1.67
N ALA A 202 15.08 -8.93 -2.01
CA ALA A 202 13.79 -9.10 -2.66
C ALA A 202 13.06 -10.39 -2.24
N PRO A 203 12.66 -10.54 -0.96
CA PRO A 203 12.19 -11.82 -0.43
C PRO A 203 11.07 -12.47 -1.25
N ILE A 204 10.09 -11.71 -1.69
CA ILE A 204 8.94 -12.23 -2.46
C ILE A 204 9.38 -12.87 -3.78
N MET A 205 10.33 -12.28 -4.49
CA MET A 205 10.79 -12.80 -5.76
C MET A 205 11.65 -14.06 -5.57
N GLU A 206 12.41 -14.10 -4.49
CA GLU A 206 13.19 -15.27 -4.10
C GLU A 206 12.29 -16.44 -3.70
N VAL A 207 11.16 -16.20 -3.02
CA VAL A 207 10.13 -17.23 -2.78
C VAL A 207 9.67 -17.85 -4.10
N TYR A 208 9.28 -17.03 -5.09
CA TYR A 208 8.84 -17.57 -6.38
C TYR A 208 9.96 -18.31 -7.11
N ASN A 209 11.20 -17.84 -6.99
CA ASN A 209 12.36 -18.52 -7.57
C ASN A 209 12.59 -19.90 -6.94
N GLN A 210 12.53 -19.99 -5.61
CA GLN A 210 12.62 -21.25 -4.87
C GLN A 210 11.42 -22.18 -5.14
N ALA A 211 10.23 -21.60 -5.38
CA ALA A 211 9.00 -22.35 -5.64
C ALA A 211 8.95 -22.96 -7.04
N LEU A 212 9.33 -22.19 -8.06
CA LEU A 212 9.11 -22.53 -9.47
C LEU A 212 10.36 -23.14 -10.12
N GLY A 213 11.56 -22.87 -9.59
CA GLY A 213 12.81 -23.34 -10.17
C GLY A 213 13.11 -22.79 -11.58
N SER A 214 12.31 -21.85 -12.08
CA SER A 214 12.40 -21.30 -13.44
C SER A 214 12.39 -19.77 -13.42
N LYS A 215 13.48 -19.16 -13.93
CA LYS A 215 13.64 -17.69 -14.02
C LYS A 215 12.48 -17.03 -14.80
N THR A 216 11.96 -17.69 -15.84
CA THR A 216 10.86 -17.15 -16.67
C THR A 216 9.55 -17.12 -15.91
N ALA A 217 9.20 -18.18 -15.17
CA ALA A 217 7.95 -18.23 -14.41
C ALA A 217 7.96 -17.22 -13.24
N THR A 218 9.11 -17.10 -12.55
CA THR A 218 9.34 -16.08 -11.52
C THR A 218 9.18 -14.67 -12.07
N THR A 219 9.64 -14.42 -13.30
CA THR A 219 9.52 -13.12 -13.97
C THR A 219 8.06 -12.77 -14.24
N ILE A 220 7.25 -13.71 -14.74
CA ILE A 220 5.82 -13.49 -15.01
C ILE A 220 5.08 -13.11 -13.73
N TRP A 221 5.30 -13.86 -12.64
CA TRP A 221 4.71 -13.56 -11.33
C TRP A 221 5.18 -12.23 -10.75
N SER A 222 6.46 -11.90 -10.92
CA SER A 222 7.03 -10.64 -10.46
C SER A 222 6.44 -9.45 -11.20
N VAL A 223 6.30 -9.53 -12.53
CA VAL A 223 5.65 -8.49 -13.35
C VAL A 223 4.19 -8.32 -12.94
N TYR A 224 3.47 -9.43 -12.74
CA TYR A 224 2.10 -9.41 -12.28
C TYR A 224 1.95 -8.67 -10.93
N TYR A 225 2.81 -9.00 -9.97
CA TYR A 225 2.83 -8.37 -8.65
C TYR A 225 3.19 -6.88 -8.71
N ILE A 226 4.18 -6.51 -9.53
CA ILE A 226 4.54 -5.11 -9.78
C ILE A 226 3.34 -4.32 -10.32
N LEU A 227 2.56 -4.89 -11.26
CA LEU A 227 1.36 -4.24 -11.80
C LEU A 227 0.28 -4.04 -10.72
N VAL A 228 0.05 -5.02 -9.87
CA VAL A 228 -0.91 -4.90 -8.75
C VAL A 228 -0.47 -3.79 -7.78
N PHE A 229 0.80 -3.77 -7.37
CA PHE A 229 1.30 -2.75 -6.45
C PHE A 229 1.33 -1.34 -7.06
N TYR A 230 1.66 -1.22 -8.35
CA TYR A 230 1.61 0.06 -9.04
C TYR A 230 0.19 0.63 -9.08
N ASN A 231 -0.80 -0.24 -9.28
CA ASN A 231 -2.20 0.15 -9.22
C ASN A 231 -2.66 0.63 -7.82
N VAL A 232 -2.15 0.02 -6.75
CA VAL A 232 -2.38 0.49 -5.37
C VAL A 232 -1.80 1.91 -5.20
N THR A 233 -0.59 2.15 -5.69
CA THR A 233 0.04 3.48 -5.69
C THR A 233 -0.81 4.52 -6.42
N LEU A 234 -1.37 4.20 -7.60
CA LEU A 234 -2.28 5.09 -8.33
C LEU A 234 -3.49 5.49 -7.48
N ASN A 235 -4.15 4.52 -6.85
CA ASN A 235 -5.34 4.76 -6.04
C ASN A 235 -5.00 5.58 -4.78
N LEU A 236 -3.86 5.32 -4.13
CA LEU A 236 -3.38 6.11 -2.99
C LEU A 236 -3.06 7.56 -3.37
N LEU A 237 -2.47 7.80 -4.54
CA LEU A 237 -2.21 9.15 -5.05
C LEU A 237 -3.51 9.93 -5.28
N VAL A 238 -4.52 9.28 -5.86
CA VAL A 238 -5.84 9.92 -6.04
C VAL A 238 -6.52 10.19 -4.69
N PHE A 239 -6.46 9.23 -3.78
CA PHE A 239 -7.04 9.35 -2.44
C PHE A 239 -6.40 10.50 -1.65
N SER A 240 -5.06 10.56 -1.59
CA SER A 240 -4.32 11.63 -0.92
C SER A 240 -4.62 13.01 -1.52
N SER A 241 -4.71 13.10 -2.84
CA SER A 241 -5.10 14.33 -3.55
C SER A 241 -6.48 14.83 -3.17
N ARG A 242 -7.47 13.93 -3.02
CA ARG A 242 -8.84 14.27 -2.61
C ARG A 242 -8.91 14.71 -1.16
N ILE A 243 -8.16 14.08 -0.26
CA ILE A 243 -8.04 14.52 1.13
C ILE A 243 -7.45 15.92 1.20
N LEU A 244 -6.34 16.17 0.52
CA LEU A 244 -5.70 17.48 0.47
C LEU A 244 -6.63 18.56 -0.08
N TRP A 245 -7.34 18.25 -1.17
CA TRP A 245 -8.33 19.15 -1.73
C TRP A 245 -9.47 19.47 -0.78
N SER A 246 -10.04 18.45 -0.10
CA SER A 246 -11.14 18.65 0.85
C SER A 246 -10.70 19.51 2.03
N PHE A 247 -9.51 19.27 2.57
CA PHE A 247 -8.95 20.05 3.67
C PHE A 247 -8.60 21.48 3.23
N ALA A 248 -8.18 21.66 1.97
CA ALA A 248 -7.93 22.98 1.40
C ALA A 248 -9.22 23.78 1.19
N ARG A 249 -10.32 23.13 0.79
CA ARG A 249 -11.63 23.77 0.66
C ARG A 249 -12.09 24.38 2.00
N ASP A 250 -11.79 23.70 3.09
CA ASP A 250 -12.20 24.11 4.44
C ASP A 250 -11.17 25.06 5.11
N GLY A 251 -10.18 25.57 4.35
CA GLY A 251 -9.20 26.56 4.81
C GLY A 251 -8.03 26.00 5.62
N GLY A 252 -7.84 24.68 5.65
CA GLY A 252 -6.83 24.00 6.48
C GLY A 252 -5.39 24.09 5.97
N VAL A 253 -5.13 24.60 4.76
CA VAL A 253 -3.79 24.66 4.15
C VAL A 253 -3.41 26.09 3.75
N PRO A 254 -2.11 26.43 3.76
CA PRO A 254 -1.63 27.69 3.18
C PRO A 254 -2.02 27.77 1.70
N TYR A 255 -2.46 28.94 1.24
CA TYR A 255 -2.97 29.16 -0.13
C TYR A 255 -4.18 28.27 -0.51
N SER A 256 -5.10 28.05 0.44
CA SER A 256 -6.35 27.30 0.26
C SER A 256 -7.14 27.64 -1.02
N SER A 257 -7.17 28.91 -1.41
CA SER A 257 -7.87 29.41 -2.62
C SER A 257 -7.21 28.99 -3.95
N TYR A 258 -5.95 28.54 -3.91
CA TYR A 258 -5.26 27.99 -5.07
C TYR A 258 -5.43 26.47 -5.17
N VAL A 259 -5.29 25.77 -4.04
CA VAL A 259 -5.33 24.30 -3.93
C VAL A 259 -6.75 23.74 -4.09
N SER A 260 -7.76 24.47 -3.63
CA SER A 260 -9.17 24.04 -3.71
C SER A 260 -9.79 24.16 -5.12
N ARG A 261 -9.11 24.78 -6.08
CA ARG A 261 -9.65 24.93 -7.45
C ARG A 261 -9.60 23.61 -8.21
N LEU A 262 -10.77 23.19 -8.68
CA LEU A 262 -10.94 22.04 -9.55
C LEU A 262 -10.67 22.39 -11.01
N ARG A 263 -10.07 21.47 -11.75
CA ARG A 263 -9.96 21.52 -13.22
C ARG A 263 -10.57 20.24 -13.78
N TRP A 264 -11.57 20.35 -14.65
CA TRP A 264 -12.33 19.19 -15.17
C TRP A 264 -12.88 18.28 -14.07
N SER A 265 -13.45 18.88 -13.02
CA SER A 265 -13.99 18.16 -11.84
C SER A 265 -12.97 17.30 -11.07
N ASN A 266 -11.67 17.48 -11.33
CA ASN A 266 -10.59 16.75 -10.66
C ASN A 266 -9.64 17.74 -9.94
N PRO A 267 -9.17 17.46 -8.71
CA PRO A 267 -8.21 18.31 -8.00
C PRO A 267 -6.77 18.19 -8.52
N VAL A 268 -6.53 18.49 -9.80
CA VAL A 268 -5.22 18.37 -10.47
C VAL A 268 -4.12 19.15 -9.73
N ARG A 269 -4.44 20.33 -9.17
CA ARG A 269 -3.48 21.15 -8.41
C ARG A 269 -3.08 20.50 -7.10
N ALA A 270 -4.01 19.86 -6.40
CA ALA A 270 -3.71 19.12 -5.18
C ALA A 270 -2.84 17.90 -5.50
N THR A 271 -3.13 17.19 -6.60
CA THR A 271 -2.30 16.06 -7.07
C THR A 271 -0.88 16.50 -7.44
N ALA A 272 -0.72 17.67 -8.06
CA ALA A 272 0.60 18.20 -8.39
C ALA A 272 1.41 18.56 -7.13
N ILE A 273 0.77 19.14 -6.12
CA ILE A 273 1.40 19.40 -4.82
C ILE A 273 1.80 18.09 -4.14
N MET A 274 0.93 17.07 -4.17
CA MET A 274 1.25 15.75 -3.63
C MET A 274 2.43 15.10 -4.37
N LEU A 275 2.49 15.19 -5.69
CA LEU A 275 3.63 14.72 -6.48
C LEU A 275 4.92 15.44 -6.09
N PHE A 276 4.87 16.77 -5.95
CA PHE A 276 6.04 17.55 -5.55
C PHE A 276 6.56 17.13 -4.16
N LEU A 277 5.66 16.96 -3.20
CA LEU A 277 6.02 16.48 -1.86
C LEU A 277 6.56 15.05 -1.88
N GLN A 278 6.04 14.21 -2.77
CA GLN A 278 6.51 12.84 -2.99
C GLN A 278 7.96 12.80 -3.48
N ILE A 279 8.33 13.70 -4.40
CA ILE A 279 9.70 13.87 -4.89
C ILE A 279 10.63 14.29 -3.75
N ILE A 280 10.21 15.24 -2.90
CA ILE A 280 10.99 15.68 -1.74
C ILE A 280 11.25 14.53 -0.76
N ILE A 281 10.23 13.73 -0.44
CA ILE A 281 10.38 12.55 0.42
C ILE A 281 11.38 11.57 -0.20
N GLY A 282 11.41 11.46 -1.53
CA GLY A 282 12.37 10.58 -2.18
C GLY A 282 13.82 11.05 -2.10
N ILE A 283 14.07 12.36 -2.03
CA ILE A 283 15.41 12.91 -1.78
C ILE A 283 15.88 12.52 -0.36
N LEU A 284 14.99 12.59 0.63
CA LEU A 284 15.29 12.17 2.01
C LEU A 284 15.69 10.69 2.09
N TYR A 285 15.07 9.82 1.28
CA TYR A 285 15.45 8.41 1.21
C TYR A 285 16.91 8.22 0.76
N ILE A 286 17.35 8.94 -0.27
CA ILE A 286 18.75 8.90 -0.73
C ILE A 286 19.68 9.39 0.38
N ALA A 287 19.35 10.53 0.99
CA ALA A 287 20.15 11.11 2.07
C ALA A 287 20.30 10.14 3.26
N SER A 288 19.21 9.48 3.67
CA SER A 288 19.23 8.49 4.75
C SER A 288 20.13 7.31 4.43
N LYS A 289 20.06 6.74 3.23
CA LYS A 289 20.91 5.62 2.81
C LYS A 289 22.39 6.01 2.79
N GLN A 290 22.72 7.21 2.33
CA GLN A 290 24.10 7.71 2.33
C GLN A 290 24.63 7.94 3.75
N LEU A 291 23.81 8.48 4.65
CA LEU A 291 24.18 8.69 6.05
C LEU A 291 24.46 7.38 6.79
N ILE A 292 23.67 6.33 6.54
CA ILE A 292 23.90 5.01 7.14
C ILE A 292 25.24 4.44 6.68
N VAL A 293 25.53 4.52 5.38
CA VAL A 293 26.81 4.05 4.82
C VAL A 293 28.00 4.83 5.40
N ALA A 294 27.87 6.14 5.57
CA ALA A 294 28.90 7.00 6.16
C ALA A 294 29.10 6.75 7.67
N SER A 295 28.11 6.22 8.39
CA SER A 295 28.24 5.86 9.81
C SER A 295 28.83 4.47 10.05
N SER A 296 28.90 3.63 9.00
CA SER A 296 29.47 2.28 9.04
C SER A 296 30.94 2.19 8.61
N THR A 297 31.55 3.33 8.28
CA THR A 297 32.98 3.51 7.96
C THR A 297 33.67 4.29 9.05
#